data_AF-A0A2D7VXS0-F1
#
_entry.id   AF-A0A2D7VXS0-F1
#
_cell.length_a   1.000
_cell.length_b   1.000
_cell.length_c   1.000
_cell.angle_alpha   90.00
_cell.angle_beta   90.00
_cell.angle_gamma   90.00
#
_symmetry.space_group_name_H-M   'P 1'
#
loop_
_entity.id
_entity.type
_entity.pdbx_description
1 polymer ?
#
loop_
_entity_poly.entity_id
_entity_poly.type
_entity_poly.pdbx_seq_one_letter_code
_entity_poly.pdbx_strand_id
1 'polypeptide(L)'
;MWGSALIGDEYDLPIKVDDILTKSVVSSLSQHPNFTYDKMPKQPLLKSSLSTSNVYKSLNFPPNGDGWLESSIGRSANDMIRSLRKMRRENKTQTDEIDGMIEDIRTLKALETQATIKSLSWSDKHDYAIRNLGLSDTNLKSLRKFGETRSTSLIQACEMYEKAESTLKQLDAHESAWGPEEEQAWATAMSDRSTAKKMWRTTLRQSDNLKKEDQNALEYASLILQKKGPLTTKNIVEKGLDDGIFVQKKNVSVMTAKRLGGLLKTYGEEFDIYKAAQRSTFVKMDHTGLIIKDVWSYAAGFLDADGSIFITERGEPRASFVATGTRGRTHCEQMHKALGCGVLALDQRISKKSKRTTHRLMFHSKADIEKLLKGILPHLKMKGLQAKAVLEFIDNSDTTRKSELKRLVTYENWKDDKRKASALLQDWGIGAEDLTKYAEGL
;
A
#
# COMPACT_ATOMS: atom_id res chain seq x y z
N MET A 1 42.29 8.62 7.54
CA MET A 1 41.54 7.79 6.58
C MET A 1 40.40 7.14 7.34
N TRP A 2 39.14 7.41 6.97
CA TRP A 2 37.97 6.89 7.67
C TRP A 2 37.58 5.52 7.11
N GLY A 3 37.87 4.46 7.88
CA GLY A 3 37.39 3.10 7.68
C GLY A 3 36.05 2.88 8.37
N SER A 4 35.23 2.05 7.77
CA SER A 4 33.84 1.72 8.10
C SER A 4 33.55 1.38 9.57
N ALA A 5 32.47 1.95 10.11
CA ALA A 5 31.82 1.48 11.32
C ALA A 5 31.21 0.09 11.06
N LEU A 6 31.76 -0.91 11.73
CA LEU A 6 31.21 -2.24 11.89
C LEU A 6 29.85 -2.14 12.62
N ILE A 7 28.88 -2.91 12.14
CA ILE A 7 27.63 -3.19 12.86
C ILE A 7 27.89 -4.47 13.65
N GLY A 8 27.77 -4.36 14.98
CA GLY A 8 28.04 -5.43 15.92
C GLY A 8 28.84 -4.87 17.09
N ASP A 9 28.15 -4.23 18.03
CA ASP A 9 28.72 -3.99 19.35
C ASP A 9 27.64 -3.98 20.44
N GLU A 10 28.06 -4.38 21.64
CA GLU A 10 27.33 -5.07 22.70
C GLU A 10 26.32 -4.23 23.51
N TYR A 11 25.09 -4.03 23.05
CA TYR A 11 23.98 -3.62 23.93
C TYR A 11 22.63 -4.25 23.51
N ASP A 12 22.50 -5.57 23.71
CA ASP A 12 21.21 -6.27 23.70
C ASP A 12 20.83 -6.64 25.14
N LEU A 13 20.08 -5.76 25.83
CA LEU A 13 19.30 -6.16 27.00
C LEU A 13 17.81 -5.94 26.72
N PRO A 14 16.94 -6.94 26.93
CA PRO A 14 15.52 -6.82 26.65
C PRO A 14 14.83 -5.90 27.65
N ILE A 15 14.09 -4.91 27.12
CA ILE A 15 13.23 -3.97 27.85
C ILE A 15 12.12 -4.75 28.60
N LYS A 16 11.94 -4.45 29.88
CA LYS A 16 10.92 -5.05 30.75
C LYS A 16 9.68 -4.15 30.80
N VAL A 17 8.48 -4.73 30.68
CA VAL A 17 7.18 -4.01 30.55
C VAL A 17 6.81 -3.16 31.78
N ASP A 18 7.42 -3.40 32.94
CA ASP A 18 7.21 -2.59 34.14
C ASP A 18 8.19 -1.42 34.29
N ASP A 19 9.08 -1.22 33.31
CA ASP A 19 10.04 -0.14 33.33
C ASP A 19 9.36 1.23 33.16
N ILE A 20 9.71 2.14 34.07
CA ILE A 20 9.32 3.56 34.08
C ILE A 20 9.64 4.20 32.72
N LEU A 21 10.71 3.75 32.06
CA LEU A 21 11.12 4.19 30.73
C LEU A 21 10.07 3.87 29.66
N THR A 22 9.51 2.65 29.65
CA THR A 22 8.49 2.22 28.67
C THR A 22 7.17 2.98 28.86
N LYS A 23 6.81 3.24 30.12
CA LYS A 23 5.63 4.06 30.47
C LYS A 23 5.81 5.51 30.02
N SER A 24 7.03 6.05 30.15
CA SER A 24 7.38 7.39 29.67
C SER A 24 7.30 7.48 28.14
N VAL A 25 7.85 6.52 27.41
CA VAL A 25 7.83 6.47 25.93
C VAL A 25 6.40 6.35 25.39
N VAL A 26 5.57 5.47 25.98
CA VAL A 26 4.16 5.34 25.60
C VAL A 26 3.37 6.61 25.91
N SER A 27 3.64 7.25 27.05
CA SER A 27 3.02 8.54 27.43
C SER A 27 3.37 9.64 26.42
N SER A 28 4.65 9.78 26.06
CA SER A 28 5.11 10.78 25.10
C SER A 28 4.59 10.54 23.68
N LEU A 29 4.55 9.28 23.23
CA LEU A 29 3.99 8.93 21.91
C LEU A 29 2.47 9.12 21.87
N SER A 30 1.76 8.87 22.98
CA SER A 30 0.30 9.08 23.07
C SER A 30 -0.15 10.53 22.92
N GLN A 31 0.77 11.48 23.11
CA GLN A 31 0.53 12.91 22.88
C GLN A 31 0.65 13.30 21.39
N HIS A 32 1.15 12.42 20.52
CA HIS A 32 1.30 12.71 19.10
C HIS A 32 -0.04 12.49 18.35
N PRO A 33 -0.52 13.47 17.56
CA PRO A 33 -1.87 13.44 16.97
C PRO A 33 -2.12 12.30 15.97
N ASN A 34 -1.06 11.66 15.48
CA ASN A 34 -1.12 10.53 14.56
C ASN A 34 -0.80 9.18 15.20
N PHE A 35 -0.54 9.13 16.51
CA PHE A 35 -0.23 7.89 17.21
C PHE A 35 -1.51 7.26 17.79
N THR A 36 -1.83 6.04 17.38
CA THR A 36 -2.98 5.29 17.92
C THR A 36 -2.47 4.11 18.74
N TYR A 37 -2.55 4.21 20.07
CA TYR A 37 -2.05 3.21 21.01
C TYR A 37 -2.61 1.80 20.76
N ASP A 38 -3.83 1.68 20.26
CA ASP A 38 -4.49 0.40 19.98
C ASP A 38 -3.88 -0.42 18.84
N LYS A 39 -2.94 0.15 18.07
CA LYS A 39 -2.24 -0.54 16.98
C LYS A 39 -0.85 -1.04 17.37
N MET A 40 -0.39 -0.73 18.59
CA MET A 40 0.91 -1.20 19.06
C MET A 40 0.76 -2.64 19.61
N PRO A 41 1.64 -3.58 19.23
CA PRO A 41 1.60 -4.93 19.79
C PRO A 41 1.93 -4.85 21.28
N LYS A 42 0.89 -5.03 22.12
CA LYS A 42 1.06 -5.21 23.56
C LYS A 42 1.61 -6.62 23.77
N GLN A 43 2.76 -6.77 24.42
CA GLN A 43 3.23 -8.10 24.82
C GLN A 43 2.16 -8.76 25.71
N PRO A 44 1.76 -10.01 25.45
CA PRO A 44 1.21 -10.84 26.51
C PRO A 44 2.34 -11.11 27.50
N LEU A 45 2.07 -10.91 28.78
CA LEU A 45 2.99 -11.21 29.88
C LEU A 45 3.61 -12.59 29.66
N LEU A 46 4.93 -12.61 29.50
CA LEU A 46 5.78 -13.79 29.41
C LEU A 46 5.60 -14.65 30.67
N LYS A 47 4.60 -15.52 30.65
CA LYS A 47 4.46 -16.68 31.53
C LYS A 47 4.00 -17.87 30.70
N SER A 48 4.87 -18.38 29.84
CA SER A 48 4.99 -19.82 29.56
C SER A 48 5.95 -20.03 28.39
N SER A 49 6.84 -21.00 28.56
CA SER A 49 7.87 -21.51 27.67
C SER A 49 7.35 -22.21 26.40
N LEU A 50 6.43 -21.61 25.64
CA LEU A 50 5.86 -22.21 24.43
C LEU A 50 6.04 -21.29 23.19
N SER A 51 7.03 -21.68 22.37
CA SER A 51 7.31 -21.27 20.98
C SER A 51 7.36 -19.75 20.67
N THR A 52 8.53 -19.13 20.85
CA THR A 52 8.86 -17.81 20.30
C THR A 52 8.76 -17.75 18.76
N SER A 53 8.86 -18.88 18.06
CA SER A 53 8.77 -18.95 16.59
C SER A 53 7.40 -18.56 16.02
N ASN A 54 6.31 -18.82 16.73
CA ASN A 54 4.95 -18.54 16.24
C ASN A 54 4.57 -17.06 16.33
N VAL A 55 5.16 -16.31 17.25
CA VAL A 55 4.87 -14.87 17.42
C VAL A 55 5.42 -14.06 16.24
N TYR A 56 6.62 -14.37 15.76
CA TYR A 56 7.20 -13.65 14.62
C TYR A 56 6.54 -14.00 13.28
N LYS A 57 6.03 -15.22 13.11
CA LYS A 57 5.20 -15.61 11.96
C LYS A 57 3.86 -14.86 11.90
N SER A 58 3.40 -14.29 13.03
CA SER A 58 2.16 -13.52 13.10
C SER A 58 2.33 -12.02 12.84
N LEU A 59 3.58 -11.52 12.77
CA LEU A 59 3.86 -10.12 12.46
C LEU A 59 3.73 -9.91 10.94
N ASN A 60 2.55 -9.47 10.52
CA ASN A 60 2.24 -9.26 9.11
C ASN A 60 3.01 -8.04 8.56
N PHE A 61 3.96 -8.30 7.67
CA PHE A 61 4.49 -7.27 6.79
C PHE A 61 3.50 -6.98 5.66
N PRO A 62 3.44 -5.73 5.16
CA PRO A 62 2.73 -5.40 3.94
C PRO A 62 3.15 -6.30 2.77
N PRO A 63 2.25 -6.57 1.81
CA PRO A 63 2.53 -7.43 0.67
C PRO A 63 3.59 -6.85 -0.28
N ASN A 64 3.81 -5.53 -0.23
CA ASN A 64 4.87 -4.85 -0.96
C ASN A 64 6.25 -4.97 -0.26
N GLY A 65 6.38 -5.71 0.84
CA GLY A 65 7.64 -5.94 1.55
C GLY A 65 8.18 -4.75 2.35
N ASP A 66 7.42 -3.65 2.46
CA ASP A 66 7.82 -2.51 3.30
C ASP A 66 7.97 -2.93 4.77
N GLY A 67 8.86 -2.26 5.49
CA GLY A 67 9.06 -2.43 6.92
C GLY A 67 7.95 -1.78 7.74
N TRP A 68 8.05 -1.91 9.07
CA TRP A 68 7.06 -1.32 9.98
C TRP A 68 7.08 0.20 9.93
N LEU A 69 8.26 0.81 9.81
CA LEU A 69 8.40 2.27 9.73
C LEU A 69 7.92 2.82 8.38
N GLU A 70 8.26 2.15 7.27
CA GLU A 70 7.81 2.56 5.95
C GLU A 70 6.29 2.46 5.81
N SER A 71 5.68 1.40 6.33
CA SER A 71 4.23 1.19 6.23
C SER A 71 3.41 2.07 7.17
N SER A 72 3.95 2.46 8.32
CA SER A 72 3.24 3.30 9.30
C SER A 72 3.49 4.79 9.12
N ILE A 73 4.73 5.19 8.78
CA ILE A 73 5.19 6.58 8.74
C ILE A 73 5.53 7.03 7.31
N GLY A 74 5.66 6.09 6.35
CA GLY A 74 6.02 6.42 4.97
C GLY A 74 7.50 6.77 4.79
N ARG A 75 8.36 6.45 5.77
CA ARG A 75 9.81 6.74 5.74
C ARG A 75 10.62 5.56 6.26
N SER A 76 11.81 5.36 5.67
CA SER A 76 12.75 4.34 6.15
C SER A 76 13.39 4.75 7.48
N ALA A 77 13.85 3.77 8.25
CA ALA A 77 14.62 4.00 9.48
C ALA A 77 15.81 4.94 9.22
N ASN A 78 16.52 4.71 8.12
CA ASN A 78 17.69 5.50 7.73
C ASN A 78 17.36 6.96 7.38
N ASP A 79 16.20 7.23 6.79
CA ASP A 79 15.75 8.60 6.51
C ASP A 79 15.33 9.32 7.80
N MET A 80 14.65 8.60 8.71
CA MET A 80 14.28 9.14 10.02
C MET A 80 15.52 9.49 10.85
N ILE A 81 16.50 8.59 10.95
CA ILE A 81 17.77 8.85 11.65
C ILE A 81 18.52 10.02 11.02
N ARG A 82 18.55 10.13 9.67
CA ARG A 82 19.17 11.28 9.00
C ARG A 82 18.47 12.59 9.35
N SER A 83 17.13 12.60 9.41
CA SER A 83 16.34 13.76 9.81
C SER A 83 16.62 14.15 11.27
N LEU A 84 16.64 13.18 12.19
CA LEU A 84 16.95 13.40 13.60
C LEU A 84 18.37 13.94 13.80
N ARG A 85 19.37 13.39 13.11
CA ARG A 85 20.73 13.92 13.12
C ARG A 85 20.86 15.33 12.55
N LYS A 86 19.95 15.74 11.66
CA LYS A 86 19.87 17.13 11.20
C LYS A 86 19.28 18.03 12.29
N MET A 87 18.16 17.63 12.88
CA MET A 87 17.53 18.35 14.00
C MET A 87 18.47 18.49 15.19
N ARG A 88 19.28 17.47 15.50
CA ARG A 88 20.32 17.53 16.56
C ARG A 88 21.34 18.65 16.35
N ARG A 89 21.66 18.98 15.10
CA ARG A 89 22.62 20.07 14.78
C ARG A 89 22.01 21.45 15.00
N GLU A 90 20.71 21.55 14.75
CA GLU A 90 19.93 22.79 14.87
C GLU A 90 19.53 23.05 16.33
N ASN A 91 19.11 22.01 17.06
CA ASN A 91 18.60 22.07 18.42
C ASN A 91 19.57 21.42 19.42
N LYS A 92 20.61 22.17 19.81
CA LYS A 92 21.63 21.70 20.77
C LYS A 92 21.12 21.51 22.21
N THR A 93 19.95 22.02 22.55
CA THR A 93 19.34 21.90 23.89
C THR A 93 18.62 20.57 24.11
N GLN A 94 18.29 19.84 23.03
CA GLN A 94 17.52 18.59 23.05
C GLN A 94 18.35 17.41 22.53
N THR A 95 19.67 17.45 22.68
CA THR A 95 20.56 16.41 22.12
C THR A 95 20.22 15.03 22.65
N ASP A 96 19.98 14.93 23.96
CA ASP A 96 19.81 13.64 24.64
C ASP A 96 18.47 13.01 24.26
N GLU A 97 17.41 13.81 24.12
CA GLU A 97 16.11 13.35 23.62
C GLU A 97 16.20 12.85 22.17
N ILE A 98 16.89 13.60 21.30
CA ILE A 98 17.06 13.23 19.90
C ILE A 98 17.92 11.96 19.76
N ASP A 99 18.96 11.82 20.58
CA ASP A 99 19.81 10.63 20.61
C ASP A 99 19.02 9.41 21.12
N GLY A 100 18.15 9.59 22.13
CA GLY A 100 17.19 8.56 22.55
C GLY A 100 16.25 8.11 21.43
N MET A 101 15.66 9.05 20.68
CA MET A 101 14.81 8.72 19.53
C MET A 101 15.56 7.97 18.42
N ILE A 102 16.83 8.30 18.17
CA ILE A 102 17.67 7.59 17.21
C ILE A 102 17.87 6.14 17.64
N GLU A 103 18.08 5.92 18.94
CA GLU A 103 18.29 4.57 19.49
C GLU A 103 17.01 3.73 19.47
N ASP A 104 15.86 4.33 19.75
CA ASP A 104 14.56 3.66 19.60
C ASP A 104 14.33 3.20 18.16
N ILE A 105 14.64 4.04 17.17
CA ILE A 105 14.49 3.69 15.75
C ILE A 105 15.43 2.54 15.37
N ARG A 106 16.66 2.52 15.88
CA ARG A 106 17.61 1.42 15.66
C ARG A 106 17.10 0.12 16.27
N THR A 107 16.61 0.19 17.50
CA THR A 107 16.04 -0.96 18.21
C THR A 107 14.85 -1.54 17.43
N LEU A 108 13.93 -0.68 16.99
CA LEU A 108 12.80 -1.08 16.14
C LEU A 108 13.28 -1.73 14.83
N LYS A 109 14.33 -1.19 14.22
CA LYS A 109 14.89 -1.77 12.98
C LYS A 109 15.57 -3.12 13.19
N ALA A 110 16.23 -3.31 14.34
CA ALA A 110 16.82 -4.59 14.71
C ALA A 110 15.72 -5.66 14.92
N LEU A 111 14.63 -5.30 15.60
CA LEU A 111 13.45 -6.15 15.77
C LEU A 111 12.79 -6.48 14.43
N GLU A 112 12.67 -5.50 13.54
CA GLU A 112 12.12 -5.68 12.19
C GLU A 112 12.97 -6.66 11.36
N THR A 113 14.30 -6.54 11.45
CA THR A 113 15.25 -7.44 10.80
C THR A 113 15.10 -8.86 11.34
N GLN A 114 15.06 -9.03 12.66
CA GLN A 114 14.90 -10.34 13.28
C GLN A 114 13.54 -10.98 12.92
N ALA A 115 12.46 -10.21 12.94
CA ALA A 115 11.14 -10.68 12.55
C ALA A 115 11.11 -11.12 11.08
N THR A 116 11.79 -10.36 10.20
CA THR A 116 11.92 -10.70 8.78
C THR A 116 12.62 -12.04 8.60
N ILE A 117 13.78 -12.25 9.25
CA ILE A 117 14.53 -13.50 9.13
C ILE A 117 13.67 -14.67 9.64
N LYS A 118 13.15 -14.57 10.86
CA LYS A 118 12.32 -15.62 11.50
C LYS A 118 11.00 -15.92 10.79
N SER A 119 10.52 -15.00 9.94
CA SER A 119 9.32 -15.24 9.14
C SER A 119 9.55 -16.25 8.01
N LEU A 120 10.81 -16.43 7.59
CA LEU A 120 11.17 -17.34 6.50
C LEU A 120 11.20 -18.78 7.00
N SER A 121 10.53 -19.67 6.28
CA SER A 121 10.37 -21.09 6.58
C SER A 121 11.68 -21.86 6.70
N TRP A 122 12.74 -21.38 6.05
CA TRP A 122 14.05 -22.03 5.93
C TRP A 122 15.17 -21.35 6.73
N SER A 123 14.89 -20.22 7.41
CA SER A 123 15.93 -19.39 8.04
C SER A 123 16.56 -19.98 9.31
N ASP A 124 15.86 -20.90 10.00
CA ASP A 124 16.26 -21.38 11.33
C ASP A 124 17.69 -21.95 11.38
N LYS A 125 18.17 -22.54 10.28
CA LYS A 125 19.53 -23.10 10.17
C LYS A 125 20.58 -22.10 9.69
N HIS A 126 20.16 -20.95 9.18
CA HIS A 126 21.01 -20.00 8.46
C HIS A 126 20.95 -18.56 8.99
N ASP A 127 20.36 -18.31 10.17
CA ASP A 127 20.23 -16.96 10.74
C ASP A 127 21.57 -16.22 10.80
N TYR A 128 22.65 -16.93 11.19
CA TYR A 128 24.00 -16.37 11.21
C TYR A 128 24.47 -15.93 9.81
N ALA A 129 24.31 -16.78 8.79
CA ALA A 129 24.73 -16.44 7.43
C ALA A 129 23.93 -15.26 6.87
N ILE A 130 22.61 -15.26 7.06
CA ILE A 130 21.71 -14.22 6.57
C ILE A 130 22.10 -12.84 7.11
N ARG A 131 22.47 -12.74 8.40
CA ARG A 131 22.94 -11.49 9.02
C ARG A 131 24.25 -10.99 8.42
N ASN A 132 25.17 -11.89 8.14
CA ASN A 132 26.53 -11.54 7.69
C ASN A 132 26.66 -11.36 6.17
N LEU A 133 25.70 -11.86 5.38
CA LEU A 133 25.63 -11.66 3.93
C LEU A 133 25.24 -10.23 3.51
N GLY A 134 24.76 -9.41 4.47
CA GLY A 134 24.48 -7.99 4.28
C GLY A 134 23.00 -7.70 4.00
N LEU A 135 22.34 -7.13 5.01
CA LEU A 135 20.92 -6.79 5.00
C LEU A 135 20.75 -5.26 4.99
N SER A 136 20.84 -4.65 3.80
CA SER A 136 20.37 -3.27 3.60
C SER A 136 18.83 -3.21 3.68
N ASP A 137 18.25 -2.02 3.89
CA ASP A 137 16.78 -1.84 3.85
C ASP A 137 16.17 -2.40 2.56
N THR A 138 16.83 -2.15 1.43
CA THR A 138 16.40 -2.66 0.13
C THR A 138 16.48 -4.20 0.07
N ASN A 139 17.54 -4.80 0.60
CA ASN A 139 17.67 -6.25 0.64
C ASN A 139 16.64 -6.89 1.59
N LEU A 140 16.33 -6.25 2.73
CA LEU A 140 15.28 -6.70 3.65
C LEU A 140 13.90 -6.66 2.99
N LYS A 141 13.59 -5.58 2.27
CA LYS A 141 12.35 -5.48 1.48
C LYS A 141 12.26 -6.60 0.43
N SER A 142 13.32 -6.82 -0.33
CA SER A 142 13.40 -7.95 -1.28
C SER A 142 13.27 -9.31 -0.59
N LEU A 143 13.89 -9.49 0.58
CA LEU A 143 13.86 -10.74 1.33
C LEU A 143 12.45 -11.06 1.83
N ARG A 144 11.67 -10.06 2.25
CA ARG A 144 10.25 -10.26 2.61
C ARG A 144 9.39 -10.69 1.43
N LYS A 145 9.62 -10.11 0.26
CA LYS A 145 8.85 -10.42 -0.95
C LYS A 145 9.22 -11.77 -1.55
N PHE A 146 10.51 -12.02 -1.66
CA PHE A 146 11.06 -13.08 -2.51
C PHE A 146 11.81 -14.14 -1.73
N GLY A 147 11.95 -14.02 -0.41
CA GLY A 147 12.70 -14.95 0.41
C GLY A 147 12.17 -16.39 0.33
N GLU A 148 10.85 -16.56 0.23
CA GLU A 148 10.25 -17.89 0.04
C GLU A 148 10.34 -18.36 -1.41
N THR A 149 9.98 -17.51 -2.37
CA THR A 149 9.93 -17.88 -3.79
C THR A 149 11.32 -18.12 -4.40
N ARG A 150 12.36 -17.50 -3.83
CA ARG A 150 13.77 -17.64 -4.24
C ARG A 150 14.61 -18.40 -3.22
N SER A 151 13.96 -19.14 -2.31
CA SER A 151 14.60 -19.83 -1.17
C SER A 151 15.77 -20.72 -1.57
N THR A 152 15.63 -21.57 -2.60
CA THR A 152 16.70 -22.50 -3.03
C THR A 152 18.03 -21.81 -3.29
N SER A 153 18.02 -20.71 -4.06
CA SER A 153 19.24 -19.96 -4.37
C SER A 153 19.76 -19.13 -3.19
N LEU A 154 18.88 -18.70 -2.29
CA LEU A 154 19.28 -17.99 -1.06
C LEU A 154 19.92 -18.95 -0.04
N ILE A 155 19.38 -20.15 0.11
CA ILE A 155 19.94 -21.22 0.94
C ILE A 155 21.33 -21.61 0.43
N GLN A 156 21.49 -21.83 -0.88
CA GLN A 156 22.79 -22.14 -1.48
C GLN A 156 23.84 -21.05 -1.19
N ALA A 157 23.44 -19.76 -1.23
CA ALA A 157 24.32 -18.67 -0.86
C ALA A 157 24.70 -18.69 0.62
N CYS A 158 23.76 -19.07 1.51
CA CYS A 158 24.01 -19.23 2.95
C CYS A 158 24.98 -20.39 3.23
N GLU A 159 24.74 -21.56 2.65
CA GLU A 159 25.59 -22.75 2.83
C GLU A 159 27.03 -22.49 2.35
N MET A 160 27.19 -21.83 1.20
CA MET A 160 28.51 -21.46 0.69
C MET A 160 29.20 -20.43 1.60
N TYR A 161 28.45 -19.49 2.17
CA TYR A 161 28.98 -18.54 3.15
C TYR A 161 29.45 -19.23 4.44
N GLU A 162 28.62 -20.13 4.98
CA GLU A 162 28.91 -20.87 6.21
C GLU A 162 30.12 -21.79 6.03
N LYS A 163 30.22 -22.48 4.88
CA LYS A 163 31.38 -23.30 4.53
C LYS A 163 32.66 -22.45 4.49
N ALA A 164 32.61 -21.31 3.80
CA ALA A 164 33.75 -20.40 3.71
C ALA A 164 34.18 -19.88 5.10
N GLU A 165 33.23 -19.44 5.92
CA GLU A 165 33.51 -18.96 7.28
C GLU A 165 34.03 -20.07 8.20
N SER A 166 33.54 -21.30 8.07
CA SER A 166 34.08 -22.45 8.81
C SER A 166 35.53 -22.72 8.45
N THR A 167 35.86 -22.69 7.15
CA THR A 167 37.25 -22.86 6.68
C THR A 167 38.15 -21.74 7.21
N LEU A 168 37.71 -20.48 7.13
CA LEU A 168 38.47 -19.34 7.64
C LEU A 168 38.75 -19.47 9.15
N LYS A 169 37.74 -19.82 9.95
CA LYS A 169 37.90 -20.03 11.40
C LYS A 169 38.86 -21.18 11.73
N GLN A 170 38.87 -22.25 10.94
CA GLN A 170 39.81 -23.36 11.11
C GLN A 170 41.25 -22.94 10.77
N LEU A 171 41.44 -22.13 9.73
CA LEU A 171 42.75 -21.63 9.32
C LEU A 171 43.31 -20.59 10.32
N ASP A 172 42.45 -19.71 10.84
CA ASP A 172 42.83 -18.71 11.85
C ASP A 172 43.31 -19.37 13.17
N ALA A 173 42.78 -20.55 13.51
CA ALA A 173 43.22 -21.29 14.69
C ALA A 173 44.66 -21.86 14.57
N HIS A 174 45.22 -21.91 13.35
CA HIS A 174 46.52 -22.49 13.04
C HIS A 174 47.46 -21.50 12.31
N GLU A 175 47.30 -20.19 12.58
CA GLU A 175 48.02 -19.09 11.91
C GLU A 175 49.55 -19.22 11.93
N SER A 176 50.13 -19.84 12.95
CA SER A 176 51.59 -19.98 13.09
C SER A 176 52.24 -21.02 12.17
N ALA A 177 51.46 -21.76 11.36
CA ALA A 177 51.95 -22.87 10.53
C ALA A 177 51.34 -22.89 9.12
N TRP A 178 51.05 -21.72 8.54
CA TRP A 178 50.52 -21.67 7.17
C TRP A 178 51.60 -22.08 6.15
N GLY A 179 51.31 -23.14 5.40
CA GLY A 179 52.02 -23.50 4.18
C GLY A 179 51.26 -23.05 2.93
N PRO A 180 51.75 -23.44 1.74
CA PRO A 180 51.13 -23.07 0.46
C PRO A 180 49.72 -23.66 0.28
N GLU A 181 49.40 -24.78 0.93
CA GLU A 181 48.07 -25.39 0.89
C GLU A 181 47.05 -24.57 1.72
N GLU A 182 47.45 -24.11 2.91
CA GLU A 182 46.64 -23.25 3.78
C GLU A 182 46.40 -21.87 3.15
N GLU A 183 47.42 -21.28 2.52
CA GLU A 183 47.29 -20.03 1.76
C GLU A 183 46.28 -20.18 0.61
N GLN A 184 46.35 -21.30 -0.12
CA GLN A 184 45.41 -21.59 -1.20
C GLN A 184 43.99 -21.81 -0.65
N ALA A 185 43.83 -22.55 0.43
CA ALA A 185 42.54 -22.79 1.09
C ALA A 185 41.92 -21.48 1.60
N TRP A 186 42.73 -20.58 2.17
CA TRP A 186 42.30 -19.25 2.58
C TRP A 186 41.81 -18.43 1.39
N ALA A 187 42.59 -18.41 0.29
CA ALA A 187 42.22 -17.68 -0.92
C ALA A 187 40.91 -18.21 -1.53
N THR A 188 40.73 -19.54 -1.57
CA THR A 188 39.47 -20.17 -2.00
C THR A 188 38.31 -19.80 -1.07
N ALA A 189 38.48 -19.87 0.25
CA ALA A 189 37.43 -19.51 1.19
C ALA A 189 37.04 -18.03 1.09
N MET A 190 38.01 -17.13 0.88
CA MET A 190 37.76 -15.71 0.63
C MET A 190 36.98 -15.46 -0.67
N SER A 191 37.33 -16.20 -1.73
CA SER A 191 36.62 -16.17 -3.01
C SER A 191 35.18 -16.68 -2.87
N ASP A 192 34.98 -17.79 -2.18
CA ASP A 192 33.66 -18.38 -1.91
C ASP A 192 32.80 -17.43 -1.08
N ARG A 193 33.37 -16.79 -0.06
CA ARG A 193 32.69 -15.78 0.76
C ARG A 193 32.22 -14.58 -0.08
N SER A 194 33.06 -14.09 -1.00
CA SER A 194 32.73 -13.01 -1.92
C SER A 194 31.63 -13.45 -2.91
N THR A 195 31.74 -14.66 -3.45
CA THR A 195 30.78 -15.25 -4.37
C THR A 195 29.43 -15.46 -3.72
N ALA A 196 29.39 -15.87 -2.44
CA ALA A 196 28.19 -15.97 -1.63
C ALA A 196 27.48 -14.63 -1.47
N LYS A 197 28.22 -13.58 -1.12
CA LYS A 197 27.66 -12.21 -1.02
C LYS A 197 27.10 -11.73 -2.36
N LYS A 198 27.79 -12.01 -3.47
CA LYS A 198 27.31 -11.66 -4.81
C LYS A 198 26.03 -12.43 -5.17
N MET A 199 26.03 -13.75 -4.97
CA MET A 199 24.89 -14.63 -5.22
C MET A 199 23.68 -14.20 -4.41
N TRP A 200 23.86 -13.94 -3.11
CA TRP A 200 22.82 -13.41 -2.21
C TRP A 200 22.19 -12.14 -2.77
N ARG A 201 23.02 -11.13 -3.10
CA ARG A 201 22.54 -9.85 -3.63
C ARG A 201 21.80 -10.00 -4.96
N THR A 202 22.37 -10.75 -5.90
CA THR A 202 21.79 -10.95 -7.23
C THR A 202 20.49 -11.76 -7.17
N THR A 203 20.39 -12.73 -6.28
CA THR A 203 19.16 -13.49 -6.06
C THR A 203 18.06 -12.60 -5.46
N LEU A 204 18.39 -11.71 -4.52
CA LEU A 204 17.41 -10.78 -3.94
C LEU A 204 16.96 -9.68 -4.92
N ARG A 205 17.84 -9.22 -5.80
CA ARG A 205 17.60 -8.11 -6.73
C ARG A 205 18.13 -8.43 -8.11
N GLN A 206 17.30 -9.09 -8.92
CA GLN A 206 17.69 -9.44 -10.28
C GLN A 206 17.75 -8.19 -11.18
N SER A 207 17.00 -7.15 -10.83
CA SER A 207 17.03 -5.86 -11.53
C SER A 207 18.37 -5.13 -11.44
N ASP A 208 19.26 -5.45 -10.48
CA ASP A 208 20.58 -4.84 -10.38
C ASP A 208 21.50 -5.19 -11.56
N ASN A 209 21.19 -6.27 -12.30
CA ASN A 209 21.91 -6.66 -13.52
C ASN A 209 21.42 -5.92 -14.77
N LEU A 210 20.35 -5.11 -14.67
CA LEU A 210 19.81 -4.38 -15.79
C LEU A 210 20.64 -3.14 -16.13
N LYS A 211 20.52 -2.69 -17.38
CA LYS A 211 21.06 -1.39 -17.79
C LYS A 211 20.34 -0.29 -17.00
N LYS A 212 21.05 0.78 -16.67
CA LYS A 212 20.49 1.94 -15.95
C LYS A 212 19.26 2.53 -16.64
N GLU A 213 19.21 2.50 -17.97
CA GLU A 213 18.05 2.93 -18.76
C GLU A 213 16.79 2.08 -18.49
N ASP A 214 16.95 0.76 -18.37
CA ASP A 214 15.85 -0.16 -18.09
C ASP A 214 15.38 -0.04 -16.63
N GLN A 215 16.32 0.17 -15.69
CA GLN A 215 16.00 0.47 -14.30
C GLN A 215 15.20 1.78 -14.18
N ASN A 216 15.68 2.86 -14.81
CA ASN A 216 14.97 4.14 -14.84
C ASN A 216 13.56 4.00 -15.45
N ALA A 217 13.39 3.15 -16.46
CA ALA A 217 12.08 2.90 -17.04
C ALA A 217 11.12 2.17 -16.11
N LEU A 218 11.61 1.22 -15.32
CA LEU A 218 10.84 0.53 -14.28
C LEU A 218 10.48 1.47 -13.12
N GLU A 219 11.42 2.32 -12.69
CA GLU A 219 11.18 3.36 -11.68
C GLU A 219 10.12 4.36 -12.15
N TYR A 220 10.24 4.84 -13.39
CA TYR A 220 9.24 5.72 -13.99
C TYR A 220 7.88 5.05 -14.09
N ALA A 221 7.83 3.79 -14.55
CA ALA A 221 6.60 3.02 -14.62
C ALA A 221 5.96 2.88 -13.23
N SER A 222 6.75 2.60 -12.19
CA SER A 222 6.26 2.53 -10.81
C SER A 222 5.69 3.88 -10.36
N LEU A 223 6.37 4.98 -10.65
CA LEU A 223 5.93 6.33 -10.28
C LEU A 223 4.67 6.76 -11.02
N ILE A 224 4.55 6.49 -12.33
CA ILE A 224 3.36 6.89 -13.10
C ILE A 224 2.15 6.02 -12.75
N LEU A 225 2.34 4.73 -12.47
CA LEU A 225 1.30 3.84 -11.95
C LEU A 225 0.87 4.27 -10.55
N GLN A 226 1.83 4.70 -9.71
CA GLN A 226 1.49 5.30 -8.42
C GLN A 226 0.67 6.56 -8.59
N LYS A 227 0.93 7.41 -9.58
CA LYS A 227 0.21 8.69 -9.78
C LYS A 227 -1.15 8.52 -10.44
N LYS A 228 -1.24 7.72 -11.50
CA LYS A 228 -2.40 7.63 -12.40
C LYS A 228 -3.19 6.31 -12.28
N GLY A 229 -2.72 5.35 -11.48
CA GLY A 229 -3.39 4.06 -11.30
C GLY A 229 -3.10 3.08 -12.44
N PRO A 230 -4.01 2.14 -12.73
CA PRO A 230 -3.81 1.14 -13.77
C PRO A 230 -3.54 1.76 -15.15
N LEU A 231 -2.45 1.35 -15.81
CA LEU A 231 -2.12 1.82 -17.16
C LEU A 231 -1.66 0.68 -18.07
N THR A 232 -1.94 0.82 -19.36
CA THR A 232 -1.37 -0.07 -20.37
C THR A 232 0.10 0.27 -20.61
N THR A 233 0.87 -0.72 -21.09
CA THR A 233 2.28 -0.47 -21.43
C THR A 233 2.45 0.62 -22.48
N LYS A 234 1.51 0.73 -23.44
CA LYS A 234 1.50 1.78 -24.46
C LYS A 234 1.36 3.16 -23.80
N ASN A 235 0.39 3.32 -22.91
CA ASN A 235 0.16 4.58 -22.21
C ASN A 235 1.32 4.98 -21.28
N ILE A 236 2.05 4.00 -20.71
CA ILE A 236 3.25 4.29 -19.91
C ILE A 236 4.37 4.80 -20.81
N VAL A 237 4.58 4.18 -21.98
CA VAL A 237 5.60 4.61 -22.95
C VAL A 237 5.29 6.00 -23.50
N GLU A 238 4.06 6.25 -23.93
CA GLU A 238 3.64 7.57 -24.42
C GLU A 238 3.91 8.67 -23.40
N LYS A 239 3.48 8.47 -22.14
CA LYS A 239 3.74 9.44 -21.08
C LYS A 239 5.22 9.62 -20.77
N GLY A 240 6.02 8.55 -20.83
CA GLY A 240 7.46 8.66 -20.59
C GLY A 240 8.20 9.34 -21.74
N LEU A 241 7.66 9.30 -22.97
CA LEU A 241 8.13 10.11 -24.10
C LEU A 241 7.77 11.59 -23.87
N ASP A 242 6.52 11.86 -23.50
CA ASP A 242 6.03 13.23 -23.21
C ASP A 242 6.81 13.89 -22.07
N ASP A 243 7.11 13.13 -21.00
CA ASP A 243 7.87 13.59 -19.84
C ASP A 243 9.39 13.64 -20.11
N GLY A 244 9.85 13.31 -21.32
CA GLY A 244 11.26 13.34 -21.72
C GLY A 244 12.14 12.29 -21.04
N ILE A 245 11.55 11.30 -20.37
CA ILE A 245 12.24 10.21 -19.67
C ILE A 245 12.76 9.17 -20.66
N PHE A 246 11.96 8.86 -21.69
CA PHE A 246 12.36 7.96 -22.76
C PHE A 246 12.98 8.77 -23.90
N VAL A 247 14.27 9.08 -23.79
CA VAL A 247 14.94 9.92 -24.79
C VAL A 247 15.20 9.16 -26.08
N GLN A 248 14.81 9.73 -27.22
CA GLN A 248 15.30 9.36 -28.54
C GLN A 248 16.68 9.98 -28.78
N LYS A 249 17.76 9.31 -28.37
CA LYS A 249 19.11 9.69 -28.84
C LYS A 249 19.41 8.93 -30.13
N LYS A 250 20.13 9.57 -31.07
CA LYS A 250 20.49 9.02 -32.40
C LYS A 250 21.06 7.59 -32.39
N ASN A 251 21.60 7.11 -31.26
CA ASN A 251 22.18 5.77 -31.09
C ASN A 251 21.66 4.98 -29.87
N VAL A 252 20.55 5.40 -29.23
CA VAL A 252 19.96 4.68 -28.08
C VAL A 252 18.61 4.09 -28.49
N SER A 253 18.44 2.79 -28.29
CA SER A 253 17.19 2.08 -28.57
C SER A 253 16.05 2.68 -27.72
N VAL A 254 15.10 3.31 -28.41
CA VAL A 254 13.88 3.90 -27.82
C VAL A 254 13.13 2.83 -27.02
N MET A 255 12.68 3.18 -25.81
CA MET A 255 11.84 2.28 -25.01
C MET A 255 10.53 2.03 -25.77
N THR A 256 10.32 0.80 -26.24
CA THR A 256 9.09 0.39 -26.92
C THR A 256 8.12 -0.27 -25.95
N ALA A 257 6.81 -0.24 -26.26
CA ALA A 257 5.81 -0.92 -25.45
C ALA A 257 6.08 -2.44 -25.30
N LYS A 258 6.65 -3.08 -26.33
CA LYS A 258 7.05 -4.50 -26.25
C LYS A 258 8.21 -4.72 -25.29
N ARG A 259 9.25 -3.88 -25.36
CA ARG A 259 10.42 -3.96 -24.46
C ARG A 259 10.01 -3.69 -23.01
N LEU A 260 9.27 -2.61 -22.76
CA LEU A 260 8.77 -2.28 -21.42
C LEU A 260 7.85 -3.39 -20.89
N GLY A 261 6.99 -3.96 -21.73
CA GLY A 261 6.10 -5.05 -21.32
C GLY A 261 6.87 -6.31 -20.89
N GLY A 262 7.97 -6.61 -21.56
CA GLY A 262 8.90 -7.66 -21.14
C GLY A 262 9.56 -7.35 -19.80
N LEU A 263 10.08 -6.13 -19.62
CA LEU A 263 10.69 -5.69 -18.36
C LEU A 263 9.71 -5.74 -17.19
N LEU A 264 8.50 -5.22 -17.37
CA LEU A 264 7.46 -5.22 -16.33
C LEU A 264 7.01 -6.64 -15.97
N LYS A 265 7.00 -7.57 -16.94
CA LYS A 265 6.63 -8.96 -16.68
C LYS A 265 7.71 -9.69 -15.87
N THR A 266 8.99 -9.43 -16.15
CA THR A 266 10.10 -10.15 -15.52
C THR A 266 10.54 -9.51 -14.20
N TYR A 267 10.57 -8.17 -14.13
CA TYR A 267 11.15 -7.41 -13.02
C TYR A 267 10.14 -6.51 -12.31
N GLY A 268 8.91 -6.37 -12.82
CA GLY A 268 7.93 -5.42 -12.29
C GLY A 268 7.64 -5.61 -10.80
N GLU A 269 7.60 -6.84 -10.31
CA GLU A 269 7.33 -7.14 -8.90
C GLU A 269 8.38 -6.53 -7.95
N GLU A 270 9.64 -6.41 -8.40
CA GLU A 270 10.70 -5.74 -7.62
C GLU A 270 10.40 -4.25 -7.42
N PHE A 271 9.67 -3.65 -8.36
CA PHE A 271 9.23 -2.24 -8.36
C PHE A 271 7.78 -2.05 -7.92
N ASP A 272 7.19 -3.07 -7.28
CA ASP A 272 5.79 -3.09 -6.81
C ASP A 272 4.76 -3.06 -7.96
N ILE A 273 5.14 -3.48 -9.17
CA ILE A 273 4.28 -3.45 -10.36
C ILE A 273 3.78 -4.85 -10.69
N TYR A 274 2.46 -4.99 -10.81
CA TYR A 274 1.78 -6.25 -11.09
C TYR A 274 0.89 -6.14 -12.31
N LYS A 275 0.66 -7.27 -12.97
CA LYS A 275 -0.27 -7.35 -14.10
C LYS A 275 -1.71 -7.22 -13.60
N ALA A 276 -2.50 -6.36 -14.23
CA ALA A 276 -3.92 -6.21 -13.94
C ALA A 276 -4.77 -7.28 -14.66
N ALA A 277 -6.07 -7.34 -14.34
CA ALA A 277 -7.02 -8.24 -14.99
C ALA A 277 -7.13 -7.97 -16.52
N GLN A 278 -7.01 -6.71 -16.93
CA GLN A 278 -7.05 -6.35 -18.35
C GLN A 278 -5.72 -6.63 -19.06
N ARG A 279 -5.80 -7.08 -20.32
CA ARG A 279 -4.63 -7.42 -21.14
C ARG A 279 -3.68 -6.21 -21.25
N SER A 280 -2.38 -6.48 -21.09
CA SER A 280 -1.30 -5.48 -21.19
C SER A 280 -1.44 -4.28 -20.24
N THR A 281 -2.23 -4.41 -19.18
CA THR A 281 -2.44 -3.39 -18.15
C THR A 281 -1.68 -3.78 -16.90
N PHE A 282 -1.08 -2.80 -16.25
CA PHE A 282 -0.28 -2.96 -15.04
C PHE A 282 -0.80 -2.04 -13.95
N VAL A 283 -0.62 -2.44 -12.70
CA VAL A 283 -1.01 -1.71 -11.48
C VAL A 283 0.15 -1.69 -10.51
N LYS A 284 0.20 -0.67 -9.66
CA LYS A 284 1.17 -0.64 -8.55
C LYS A 284 0.52 -1.16 -7.27
N MET A 285 1.28 -1.92 -6.49
CA MET A 285 0.94 -2.31 -5.12
C MET A 285 1.50 -1.27 -4.15
N ASP A 286 0.64 -0.77 -3.26
CA ASP A 286 1.02 0.09 -2.14
C ASP A 286 1.06 -0.73 -0.84
N HIS A 287 1.49 -0.08 0.26
CA HIS A 287 1.49 -0.65 1.60
C HIS A 287 0.09 -1.15 2.04
N THR A 288 -1.00 -0.54 1.55
CA THR A 288 -2.39 -0.96 1.83
C THR A 288 -2.99 -1.91 0.79
N GLY A 289 -2.24 -2.31 -0.24
CA GLY A 289 -2.73 -3.15 -1.34
C GLY A 289 -2.68 -2.46 -2.71
N LEU A 290 -3.36 -3.04 -3.72
CA LEU A 290 -3.31 -2.53 -5.09
C LEU A 290 -3.89 -1.12 -5.23
N ILE A 291 -3.15 -0.22 -5.87
CA ILE A 291 -3.58 1.14 -6.15
C ILE A 291 -4.55 1.13 -7.34
N ILE A 292 -5.85 1.19 -7.04
CA ILE A 292 -6.90 1.47 -8.03
C ILE A 292 -7.32 2.93 -7.81
N LYS A 293 -6.77 3.84 -8.62
CA LYS A 293 -6.89 5.30 -8.37
C LYS A 293 -8.16 5.95 -8.87
N ASP A 294 -8.95 5.28 -9.69
CA ASP A 294 -10.18 5.90 -10.18
C ASP A 294 -11.28 5.74 -9.13
N VAL A 295 -11.21 6.61 -8.12
CA VAL A 295 -12.19 6.72 -7.03
C VAL A 295 -13.59 6.94 -7.61
N TRP A 296 -13.70 7.63 -8.74
CA TRP A 296 -14.97 7.94 -9.38
C TRP A 296 -15.61 6.72 -10.04
N SER A 297 -14.85 5.90 -10.77
CA SER A 297 -15.41 4.64 -11.30
C SER A 297 -15.75 3.63 -10.20
N TYR A 298 -14.95 3.56 -9.13
CA TYR A 298 -15.29 2.73 -7.97
C TYR A 298 -16.55 3.23 -7.26
N ALA A 299 -16.66 4.54 -7.01
CA ALA A 299 -17.85 5.15 -6.43
C ALA A 299 -19.09 4.98 -7.32
N ALA A 300 -18.94 5.05 -8.64
CA ALA A 300 -20.02 4.80 -9.59
C ALA A 300 -20.54 3.36 -9.50
N GLY A 301 -19.63 2.38 -9.51
CA GLY A 301 -19.99 0.97 -9.35
C GLY A 301 -20.67 0.69 -8.01
N PHE A 302 -20.19 1.34 -6.93
CA PHE A 302 -20.81 1.23 -5.61
C PHE A 302 -22.19 1.91 -5.57
N LEU A 303 -22.37 3.05 -6.24
CA LEU A 303 -23.67 3.73 -6.31
C LEU A 303 -24.70 2.90 -7.06
N ASP A 304 -24.29 2.29 -8.19
CA ASP A 304 -25.17 1.45 -9.00
C ASP A 304 -25.64 0.21 -8.23
N ALA A 305 -24.76 -0.39 -7.43
CA ALA A 305 -25.07 -1.61 -6.67
C ALA A 305 -25.83 -1.34 -5.35
N ASP A 306 -25.27 -0.48 -4.50
CA ASP A 306 -25.71 -0.30 -3.10
C ASP A 306 -25.95 1.18 -2.73
N GLY A 307 -26.23 2.00 -3.75
CA GLY A 307 -26.50 3.43 -3.61
C GLY A 307 -27.91 3.87 -4.02
N SER A 308 -28.25 5.09 -3.64
CA SER A 308 -29.53 5.72 -3.94
C SER A 308 -29.33 7.15 -4.43
N ILE A 309 -30.06 7.55 -5.47
CA ILE A 309 -30.22 8.94 -5.91
C ILE A 309 -31.72 9.27 -5.86
N PHE A 310 -32.12 10.32 -5.15
CA PHE A 310 -33.52 10.71 -5.08
C PHE A 310 -33.68 12.20 -4.76
N ILE A 311 -34.87 12.74 -5.03
CA ILE A 311 -35.29 14.07 -4.62
C ILE A 311 -36.38 13.89 -3.56
N THR A 312 -36.22 14.53 -2.40
CA THR A 312 -37.18 14.42 -1.30
C THR A 312 -38.52 15.09 -1.66
N GLU A 313 -39.56 14.82 -0.86
CA GLU A 313 -40.85 15.52 -1.00
C GLU A 313 -40.70 17.04 -0.93
N ARG A 314 -39.77 17.52 -0.09
CA ARG A 314 -39.43 18.94 0.07
C ARG A 314 -38.62 19.53 -1.07
N GLY A 315 -38.27 18.74 -2.10
CA GLY A 315 -37.49 19.20 -3.25
C GLY A 315 -35.98 19.26 -2.99
N GLU A 316 -35.48 18.60 -1.95
CA GLU A 316 -34.04 18.51 -1.69
C GLU A 316 -33.45 17.29 -2.42
N PRO A 317 -32.47 17.46 -3.31
CA PRO A 317 -31.76 16.34 -3.93
C PRO A 317 -30.88 15.64 -2.88
N ARG A 318 -30.77 14.31 -2.97
CA ARG A 318 -29.93 13.49 -2.09
C ARG A 318 -29.32 12.33 -2.85
N ALA A 319 -28.07 12.03 -2.51
CA ALA A 319 -27.41 10.78 -2.89
C ALA A 319 -26.87 10.08 -1.64
N SER A 320 -26.87 8.75 -1.63
CA SER A 320 -26.27 8.01 -0.52
C SER A 320 -25.69 6.68 -0.94
N PHE A 321 -24.65 6.28 -0.23
CA PHE A 321 -24.06 4.96 -0.22
C PHE A 321 -24.49 4.24 1.04
N VAL A 322 -24.91 2.98 0.94
CA VAL A 322 -25.30 2.19 2.11
C VAL A 322 -24.49 0.89 2.11
N ALA A 323 -23.79 0.62 3.21
CA ALA A 323 -23.06 -0.62 3.41
C ALA A 323 -23.42 -1.24 4.76
N THR A 324 -23.15 -2.53 4.93
CA THR A 324 -23.44 -3.24 6.19
C THR A 324 -22.23 -4.00 6.72
N GLY A 325 -22.17 -4.14 8.04
CA GLY A 325 -21.11 -4.86 8.73
C GLY A 325 -19.74 -4.16 8.71
N THR A 326 -18.74 -4.83 9.29
CA THR A 326 -17.39 -4.26 9.51
C THR A 326 -16.68 -3.89 8.21
N ARG A 327 -16.81 -4.70 7.15
CA ARG A 327 -16.25 -4.37 5.83
C ARG A 327 -16.94 -3.15 5.22
N GLY A 328 -18.26 -3.05 5.37
CA GLY A 328 -19.04 -1.90 4.92
C GLY A 328 -18.63 -0.60 5.62
N ARG A 329 -18.33 -0.68 6.92
CA ARG A 329 -17.77 0.46 7.68
C ARG A 329 -16.49 0.98 7.04
N THR A 330 -15.51 0.10 6.85
CA THR A 330 -14.22 0.46 6.26
C THR A 330 -14.39 1.04 4.87
N HIS A 331 -15.29 0.45 4.05
CA HIS A 331 -15.59 1.00 2.72
C HIS A 331 -16.14 2.42 2.79
N CYS A 332 -17.14 2.71 3.62
CA CYS A 332 -17.70 4.06 3.74
C CYS A 332 -16.66 5.07 4.27
N GLU A 333 -15.83 4.68 5.24
CA GLU A 333 -14.76 5.53 5.78
C GLU A 333 -13.70 5.86 4.71
N GLN A 334 -13.25 4.87 3.94
CA GLN A 334 -12.26 5.07 2.89
C GLN A 334 -12.84 5.88 1.73
N MET A 335 -14.10 5.62 1.35
CA MET A 335 -14.79 6.38 0.31
C MET A 335 -14.95 7.85 0.69
N HIS A 336 -15.33 8.13 1.94
CA HIS A 336 -15.45 9.51 2.45
C HIS A 336 -14.11 10.24 2.37
N LYS A 337 -13.01 9.59 2.81
CA LYS A 337 -11.65 10.16 2.71
C LYS A 337 -11.23 10.39 1.26
N ALA A 338 -11.53 9.46 0.37
CA ALA A 338 -11.12 9.51 -1.03
C ALA A 338 -11.88 10.58 -1.82
N LEU A 339 -13.19 10.73 -1.59
CA LEU A 339 -14.03 11.73 -2.24
C LEU A 339 -13.86 13.13 -1.62
N GLY A 340 -13.52 13.20 -0.33
CA GLY A 340 -13.36 14.45 0.41
C GLY A 340 -14.64 15.29 0.45
N CYS A 341 -15.81 14.64 0.48
CA CYS A 341 -17.13 15.26 0.60
C CYS A 341 -18.17 14.28 1.16
N GLY A 342 -19.33 14.81 1.57
CA GLY A 342 -20.42 14.05 2.15
C GLY A 342 -20.34 13.92 3.67
N VAL A 343 -21.38 13.34 4.26
CA VAL A 343 -21.54 13.14 5.70
C VAL A 343 -21.58 11.65 6.01
N LEU A 344 -20.67 11.23 6.89
CA LEU A 344 -20.52 9.84 7.27
C LEU A 344 -21.34 9.53 8.53
N ALA A 345 -22.15 8.47 8.46
CA ALA A 345 -22.90 7.94 9.59
C ALA A 345 -22.59 6.44 9.75
N LEU A 346 -21.90 6.09 10.83
CA LEU A 346 -21.43 4.72 11.09
C LEU A 346 -22.23 4.05 12.20
N ASP A 347 -22.17 2.71 12.25
CA ASP A 347 -22.68 1.87 13.34
C ASP A 347 -24.18 2.05 13.63
N GLN A 348 -24.96 2.46 12.62
CA GLN A 348 -26.41 2.61 12.77
C GLN A 348 -27.06 1.23 12.93
N ARG A 349 -27.90 1.07 13.95
CA ARG A 349 -28.68 -0.17 14.11
C ARG A 349 -29.87 -0.16 13.17
N ILE A 350 -30.01 -1.21 12.36
CA ILE A 350 -31.16 -1.38 11.44
C ILE A 350 -32.46 -1.55 12.22
N SER A 351 -32.42 -2.26 13.34
CA SER A 351 -33.55 -2.42 14.25
C SER A 351 -33.05 -2.70 15.66
N LYS A 352 -33.90 -2.53 16.68
CA LYS A 352 -33.57 -2.80 18.09
C LYS A 352 -33.05 -4.23 18.34
N LYS A 353 -33.41 -5.19 17.47
CA LYS A 353 -33.04 -6.62 17.59
C LYS A 353 -31.96 -7.07 16.60
N SER A 354 -31.52 -6.22 15.68
CA SER A 354 -30.52 -6.59 14.67
C SER A 354 -29.10 -6.54 15.23
N LYS A 355 -28.33 -7.62 15.05
CA LYS A 355 -26.87 -7.64 15.28
C LYS A 355 -26.09 -6.95 14.15
N ARG A 356 -26.73 -6.67 13.01
CA ARG A 356 -26.09 -6.08 11.82
C ARG A 356 -26.20 -4.56 11.87
N THR A 357 -25.05 -3.90 11.75
CA THR A 357 -24.91 -2.45 11.63
C THR A 357 -25.00 -2.01 10.16
N THR A 358 -25.58 -0.84 9.93
CA THR A 358 -25.53 -0.10 8.66
C THR A 358 -24.60 1.09 8.78
N HIS A 359 -23.91 1.38 7.69
CA HIS A 359 -23.01 2.50 7.53
C HIS A 359 -23.48 3.26 6.29
N ARG A 360 -23.62 4.56 6.40
CA ARG A 360 -24.06 5.42 5.29
C ARG A 360 -23.08 6.53 5.06
N LEU A 361 -22.81 6.81 3.79
CA LEU A 361 -22.18 8.04 3.36
C LEU A 361 -23.22 8.83 2.55
N MET A 362 -23.64 9.97 3.07
CA MET A 362 -24.79 10.74 2.58
C MET A 362 -24.32 12.06 1.99
N PHE A 363 -24.92 12.48 0.88
CA PHE A 363 -24.63 13.74 0.20
C PHE A 363 -25.92 14.53 0.13
N HIS A 364 -25.96 15.66 0.83
CA HIS A 364 -27.15 16.50 0.95
C HIS A 364 -26.91 17.96 0.56
N SER A 365 -25.67 18.45 0.61
CA SER A 365 -25.36 19.81 0.17
C SER A 365 -25.33 19.86 -1.37
N LYS A 366 -25.77 20.99 -1.95
CA LYS A 366 -25.73 21.20 -3.41
C LYS A 366 -24.33 20.94 -3.98
N ALA A 367 -23.30 21.50 -3.33
CA ALA A 367 -21.91 21.33 -3.73
C ALA A 367 -21.43 19.87 -3.69
N ASP A 368 -21.78 19.13 -2.64
CA ASP A 368 -21.39 17.72 -2.50
C ASP A 368 -22.05 16.83 -3.55
N ILE A 369 -23.34 17.06 -3.83
CA ILE A 369 -24.10 16.29 -4.81
C ILE A 369 -23.59 16.60 -6.22
N GLU A 370 -23.36 17.86 -6.56
CA GLU A 370 -22.77 18.20 -7.85
C GLU A 370 -21.39 17.57 -8.03
N LYS A 371 -20.52 17.68 -7.03
CA LYS A 371 -19.18 17.09 -7.06
C LYS A 371 -19.25 15.57 -7.25
N LEU A 372 -20.12 14.91 -6.50
CA LEU A 372 -20.33 13.47 -6.59
C LEU A 372 -20.83 13.07 -7.97
N LEU A 373 -21.98 13.62 -8.38
CA LEU A 373 -22.69 13.21 -9.59
C LEU A 373 -21.88 13.53 -10.85
N LYS A 374 -21.27 14.73 -10.95
CA LYS A 374 -20.40 15.09 -12.09
C LYS A 374 -19.19 14.14 -12.19
N GLY A 375 -18.61 13.74 -11.06
CA GLY A 375 -17.48 12.82 -11.02
C GLY A 375 -17.83 11.40 -11.45
N ILE A 376 -18.94 10.84 -10.98
CA ILE A 376 -19.33 9.45 -11.28
C ILE A 376 -20.08 9.28 -12.60
N LEU A 377 -20.70 10.34 -13.14
CA LEU A 377 -21.57 10.28 -14.32
C LEU A 377 -20.95 9.55 -15.53
N PRO A 378 -19.66 9.74 -15.88
CA PRO A 378 -19.03 9.03 -16.99
C PRO A 378 -18.92 7.51 -16.80
N HIS A 379 -19.10 7.03 -15.56
CA HIS A 379 -18.86 5.65 -15.16
C HIS A 379 -20.15 4.92 -14.72
N LEU A 380 -21.26 5.64 -14.55
CA LEU A 380 -22.55 5.06 -14.19
C LEU A 380 -23.14 4.23 -15.34
N LYS A 381 -23.72 3.08 -14.99
CA LYS A 381 -24.42 2.21 -15.94
C LYS A 381 -25.93 2.14 -15.65
N MET A 382 -26.31 2.01 -14.38
CA MET A 382 -27.70 1.76 -14.00
C MET A 382 -28.43 3.04 -13.61
N LYS A 383 -27.76 3.94 -12.89
CA LYS A 383 -28.36 5.15 -12.31
C LYS A 383 -28.01 6.45 -13.05
N GLY A 384 -27.55 6.34 -14.30
CA GLY A 384 -27.09 7.49 -15.11
C GLY A 384 -28.19 8.51 -15.39
N LEU A 385 -29.41 8.05 -15.71
CA LEU A 385 -30.54 8.94 -16.00
C LEU A 385 -30.96 9.74 -14.75
N GLN A 386 -31.03 9.08 -13.59
CA GLN A 386 -31.33 9.75 -12.32
C GLN A 386 -30.24 10.79 -11.97
N ALA A 387 -28.97 10.48 -12.21
CA ALA A 387 -27.88 11.41 -11.96
C ALA A 387 -27.98 12.68 -12.85
N LYS A 388 -28.26 12.52 -14.15
CA LYS A 388 -28.49 13.65 -15.06
C LYS A 388 -29.69 14.49 -14.63
N ALA A 389 -30.81 13.84 -14.33
CA ALA A 389 -32.04 14.51 -13.92
C ALA A 389 -31.86 15.31 -12.61
N VAL A 390 -31.09 14.79 -11.65
CA VAL A 390 -30.77 15.53 -10.41
C VAL A 390 -29.82 16.70 -10.67
N LEU A 391 -28.85 16.56 -11.57
CA LEU A 391 -27.96 17.68 -11.93
C LEU A 391 -28.75 18.81 -12.60
N GLU A 392 -29.59 18.49 -13.57
CA GLU A 392 -30.48 19.46 -14.20
C GLU A 392 -31.44 20.09 -13.17
N PHE A 393 -31.98 19.29 -12.24
CA PHE A 393 -32.86 19.80 -11.17
C PHE A 393 -32.16 20.83 -10.27
N ILE A 394 -30.86 20.66 -10.03
CA ILE A 394 -30.04 21.54 -9.20
C ILE A 394 -29.76 22.89 -9.89
N ASP A 395 -29.60 22.88 -11.21
CA ASP A 395 -29.22 24.04 -12.02
C ASP A 395 -30.45 24.82 -12.51
N ASN A 396 -31.57 24.15 -12.70
CA ASN A 396 -32.79 24.77 -13.21
C ASN A 396 -33.47 25.65 -12.14
N SER A 397 -34.16 26.71 -12.56
CA SER A 397 -34.96 27.60 -11.70
C SER A 397 -36.46 27.47 -11.93
N ASP A 398 -36.88 26.88 -13.06
CA ASP A 398 -38.28 26.67 -13.38
C ASP A 398 -38.92 25.62 -12.46
N THR A 399 -40.02 26.00 -11.83
CA THR A 399 -40.77 25.15 -10.90
C THR A 399 -41.45 24.00 -11.63
N THR A 400 -41.90 24.23 -12.87
CA THR A 400 -42.56 23.21 -13.69
C THR A 400 -41.55 22.12 -14.05
N ARG A 401 -40.41 22.50 -14.64
CA ARG A 401 -39.33 21.58 -14.97
C ARG A 401 -38.82 20.82 -13.75
N LYS A 402 -38.70 21.46 -12.58
CA LYS A 402 -38.34 20.77 -11.33
C LYS A 402 -39.33 19.68 -10.93
N SER A 403 -40.62 19.92 -11.10
CA SER A 403 -41.66 18.92 -10.82
C SER A 403 -41.53 17.71 -11.75
N GLU A 404 -41.30 17.94 -13.04
CA GLU A 404 -41.07 16.90 -14.04
C GLU A 404 -39.85 16.04 -13.70
N LEU A 405 -38.71 16.67 -13.40
CA LEU A 405 -37.46 15.98 -13.05
C LEU A 405 -37.61 15.18 -11.75
N LYS A 406 -38.34 15.71 -10.76
CA LYS A 406 -38.65 14.99 -9.53
C LYS A 406 -39.49 13.73 -9.82
N ARG A 407 -40.50 13.83 -10.69
CA ARG A 407 -41.31 12.67 -11.11
C ARG A 407 -40.46 11.64 -11.85
N LEU A 408 -39.61 12.08 -12.77
CA LEU A 408 -38.70 11.20 -13.53
C LEU A 408 -37.77 10.40 -12.61
N VAL A 409 -37.07 11.07 -11.69
CA VAL A 409 -36.17 10.40 -10.72
C VAL A 409 -36.95 9.43 -9.83
N THR A 410 -38.16 9.81 -9.40
CA THR A 410 -39.00 8.97 -8.54
C THR A 410 -39.46 7.71 -9.27
N TYR A 411 -39.90 7.85 -10.53
CA TYR A 411 -40.30 6.72 -11.36
C TYR A 411 -39.14 5.76 -11.63
N GLU A 412 -37.98 6.29 -12.02
CA GLU A 412 -36.79 5.47 -12.32
C GLU A 412 -36.31 4.65 -11.11
N ASN A 413 -36.55 5.12 -9.89
CA ASN A 413 -36.24 4.36 -8.68
C ASN A 413 -37.21 3.18 -8.43
N TRP A 414 -38.40 3.21 -9.01
CA TRP A 414 -39.46 2.20 -8.82
C TRP A 414 -39.85 1.46 -10.09
N LYS A 415 -39.19 1.71 -11.23
CA LYS A 415 -39.57 1.15 -12.54
C LYS A 415 -39.64 -0.38 -12.58
N ASP A 416 -38.83 -1.04 -11.76
CA ASP A 416 -38.80 -2.50 -11.67
C ASP A 416 -39.95 -3.06 -10.80
N ASP A 417 -40.54 -2.24 -9.91
CA ASP A 417 -41.73 -2.55 -9.13
C ASP A 417 -42.98 -2.10 -9.90
N LYS A 418 -43.48 -2.98 -10.77
CA LYS A 418 -44.63 -2.70 -11.66
C LYS A 418 -45.84 -2.11 -10.92
N ARG A 419 -46.11 -2.54 -9.68
CA ARG A 419 -47.26 -2.05 -8.91
C ARG A 419 -47.07 -0.59 -8.52
N LYS A 420 -45.89 -0.25 -8.01
CA LYS A 420 -45.58 1.14 -7.61
C LYS A 420 -45.41 2.05 -8.81
N ALA A 421 -44.75 1.59 -9.87
CA ALA A 421 -44.60 2.35 -11.09
C ALA A 421 -45.97 2.73 -11.69
N SER A 422 -46.90 1.78 -11.79
CA SER A 422 -48.26 2.05 -12.29
C SER A 422 -49.06 2.97 -11.37
N ALA A 423 -48.95 2.80 -10.05
CA ALA A 423 -49.62 3.68 -9.08
C ALA A 423 -49.12 5.13 -9.21
N LEU A 424 -47.81 5.34 -9.33
CA LEU A 424 -47.24 6.68 -9.50
C LEU A 424 -47.74 7.37 -10.78
N LEU A 425 -47.79 6.66 -11.90
CA LEU A 425 -48.32 7.21 -13.16
C LEU A 425 -49.80 7.60 -13.03
N GLN A 426 -50.59 6.76 -12.37
CA GLN A 426 -52.00 7.04 -12.12
C GLN A 426 -52.20 8.25 -11.20
N ASP A 427 -51.44 8.35 -10.11
CA ASP A 427 -51.50 9.45 -9.15
C ASP A 427 -51.11 10.79 -9.79
N TRP A 428 -50.19 10.77 -10.75
CA TRP A 428 -49.77 11.96 -11.49
C TRP A 428 -50.65 12.29 -12.70
N GLY A 429 -51.51 11.36 -13.12
CA GLY A 429 -52.35 11.51 -14.31
C GLY A 429 -51.54 11.61 -15.61
N ILE A 430 -50.37 10.97 -15.70
CA ILE A 430 -49.48 11.03 -16.86
C ILE A 430 -49.19 9.64 -17.44
N GLY A 431 -48.85 9.60 -18.73
CA GLY A 431 -48.42 8.37 -19.40
C GLY A 431 -46.91 8.13 -19.28
N ALA A 432 -46.48 6.90 -19.60
CA ALA A 432 -45.06 6.58 -19.70
C ALA A 432 -44.34 7.41 -20.79
N GLU A 433 -45.06 7.80 -21.85
CA GLU A 433 -44.55 8.65 -22.93
C GLU A 433 -44.16 10.06 -22.44
N ASP A 434 -44.88 10.60 -21.45
CA ASP A 434 -44.56 11.92 -20.90
C ASP A 434 -43.27 11.90 -20.09
N LEU A 435 -42.97 10.77 -19.43
CA LEU A 435 -41.68 10.57 -18.76
C LEU A 435 -40.52 10.50 -19.76
N THR A 436 -40.72 9.90 -20.93
CA THR A 436 -39.72 9.88 -22.01
C THR A 436 -39.41 11.30 -22.47
N LYS A 437 -40.44 12.14 -22.67
CA LYS A 437 -40.26 13.57 -23.02
C LYS A 437 -39.46 14.31 -21.94
N TYR A 438 -39.70 14.01 -20.65
CA TYR A 438 -38.93 14.61 -19.57
C TYR A 438 -37.44 14.23 -19.64
N ALA A 439 -37.14 13.01 -20.07
CA ALA A 439 -35.79 12.48 -20.23
C ALA A 439 -35.06 12.97 -21.48
N GLU A 440 -35.76 13.30 -22.57
CA GLU A 440 -35.18 13.78 -23.83
C GLU A 440 -34.45 15.13 -23.69
N GLY A 441 -34.81 15.93 -22.69
CA GLY A 441 -34.17 17.21 -22.38
C GLY A 441 -33.01 17.15 -21.37
N LEU A 442 -32.24 16.06 -21.30
CA LEU A 442 -31.18 15.80 -20.29
C LEU A 442 -29.79 15.45 -20.84
#